data_AF-X0BVG9-F1
#
_entry.id   AF-X0BVG9-F1
#
_cell.length_a   1.000
_cell.length_b   1.000
_cell.length_c   1.000
_cell.angle_alpha   90.00
_cell.angle_beta   90.00
_cell.angle_gamma   90.00
#
_symmetry.space_group_name_H-M   'P 1'
#
loop_
_entity.id
_entity.type
_entity.pdbx_description
1 polymer ?
#
loop_
_entity_poly.entity_id
_entity_poly.type
_entity_poly.pdbx_seq_one_letter_code
_entity_poly.pdbx_strand_id
1 'polypeptide(L)'
;MAGLSVCGLADGLSRSLLRWRPISPGGVPRRADKQDDFKGISIAKNAMVLTNAWSIGRDEAVFDPSLGDLDEFIPERWLDGGSMDADIKNQGELRTSLPLSVFGQGRRSCLGKRVAVDGTFAQVAAMIWAFDFEPAEVVDAMEMEVVWFMTEPKPFKFKLKPRGPWVSKAIGEEWKTADKDLGNIMGKMSDVES
;
A
#
# COMPACT_ATOMS: atom_id res chain seq x y z
N MET A 1 -4.58 29.64 3.37
CA MET A 1 -5.00 28.51 2.50
C MET A 1 -3.80 28.01 1.71
N ALA A 2 -2.92 27.22 2.34
CA ALA A 2 -1.73 26.62 1.72
C ALA A 2 -1.30 25.37 2.52
N GLY A 3 -2.23 24.43 2.70
CA GLY A 3 -2.04 23.24 3.55
C GLY A 3 -2.04 21.90 2.80
N LEU A 4 -1.96 21.91 1.47
CA LEU A 4 -2.21 20.71 0.64
C LEU A 4 -0.95 20.10 -0.03
N SER A 5 0.26 20.49 0.36
CA SER A 5 1.47 20.16 -0.41
C SER A 5 2.45 19.15 0.25
N VAL A 6 2.04 18.42 1.29
CA VAL A 6 2.82 17.29 1.87
C VAL A 6 2.00 16.00 1.91
N CYS A 7 0.68 16.10 2.07
CA CYS A 7 -0.20 14.94 2.12
C CYS A 7 -0.29 14.19 0.78
N GLY A 8 -0.30 14.92 -0.35
CA GLY A 8 -0.42 14.29 -1.67
C GLY A 8 0.70 13.30 -1.98
N LEU A 9 1.95 13.67 -1.71
CA LEU A 9 3.09 12.77 -1.92
C LEU A 9 3.04 11.53 -1.01
N ALA A 10 2.69 11.70 0.28
CA ALA A 10 2.54 10.58 1.20
C ALA A 10 1.42 9.62 0.78
N ASP A 11 0.31 10.16 0.27
CA ASP A 11 -0.78 9.38 -0.33
C ASP A 11 -0.32 8.61 -1.58
N GLY A 12 0.39 9.28 -2.50
CA GLY A 12 0.90 8.67 -3.72
C GLY A 12 1.92 7.56 -3.46
N LEU A 13 2.80 7.76 -2.47
CA LEU A 13 3.73 6.75 -1.99
C LEU A 13 2.97 5.54 -1.44
N SER A 14 2.02 5.78 -0.54
CA SER A 14 1.26 4.72 0.13
C SER A 14 0.49 3.85 -0.87
N ARG A 15 -0.17 4.48 -1.84
CA ARG A 15 -0.94 3.76 -2.88
C ARG A 15 -0.03 3.06 -3.88
N SER A 16 1.13 3.64 -4.19
CA SER A 16 2.12 2.99 -5.04
C SER A 16 2.69 1.73 -4.40
N LEU A 17 2.90 1.71 -3.08
CA LEU A 17 3.35 0.50 -2.38
C LEU A 17 2.33 -0.63 -2.57
N LEU A 18 1.06 -0.32 -2.36
CA LEU A 18 -0.07 -1.26 -2.49
C LEU A 18 -0.28 -1.78 -3.92
N ARG A 19 0.10 -1.00 -4.95
CA ARG A 19 0.07 -1.40 -6.36
C ARG A 19 1.30 -2.21 -6.77
N TRP A 20 2.49 -1.70 -6.43
CA TRP A 20 3.76 -2.19 -6.96
C TRP A 20 4.14 -3.55 -6.36
N ARG A 21 3.85 -3.74 -5.07
CA ARG A 21 4.05 -4.97 -4.32
C ARG A 21 2.78 -5.31 -3.54
N PRO A 22 1.74 -5.82 -4.21
CA PRO A 22 0.49 -6.17 -3.55
C PRO A 22 0.71 -7.32 -2.56
N ILE A 23 0.23 -7.18 -1.33
CA ILE A 23 0.39 -8.21 -0.28
C ILE A 23 -0.16 -9.57 -0.70
N SER A 24 -1.20 -9.62 -1.55
CA SER A 24 -1.75 -10.85 -2.14
C SER A 24 -1.81 -10.71 -3.67
N PRO A 25 -0.73 -11.06 -4.39
CA PRO A 25 -0.62 -10.90 -5.84
C PRO A 25 -1.71 -11.63 -6.64
N GLY A 26 -2.06 -12.85 -6.22
CA GLY A 26 -3.10 -13.69 -6.83
C GLY A 26 -4.50 -13.52 -6.22
N GLY A 27 -4.65 -12.62 -5.24
CA GLY A 27 -5.85 -12.47 -4.44
C GLY A 27 -6.25 -13.75 -3.70
N VAL A 28 -7.48 -13.75 -3.17
CA VAL A 28 -8.05 -14.92 -2.48
C VAL A 28 -8.89 -15.73 -3.48
N PRO A 29 -8.60 -17.03 -3.68
CA PRO A 29 -9.35 -17.88 -4.59
C PRO A 29 -10.86 -17.87 -4.31
N ARG A 30 -11.64 -17.82 -5.39
CA ARG A 30 -13.10 -17.93 -5.38
C ARG A 30 -13.52 -19.21 -6.09
N ARG A 31 -14.69 -19.73 -5.75
CA ARG A 31 -15.31 -20.86 -6.44
C ARG A 31 -16.57 -20.39 -7.14
N ALA A 32 -16.71 -20.70 -8.43
CA ALA A 32 -17.95 -20.48 -9.17
C ALA A 32 -19.07 -21.37 -8.60
N ASP A 33 -20.19 -20.79 -8.20
CA ASP A 33 -21.34 -21.49 -7.61
C ASP A 33 -22.22 -22.18 -8.66
N LYS A 34 -22.23 -21.63 -9.88
CA LYS A 34 -22.89 -22.16 -11.07
C LYS A 34 -22.00 -21.97 -12.29
N GLN A 35 -22.41 -22.57 -13.41
CA GLN A 35 -21.80 -22.27 -14.70
C GLN A 35 -22.11 -20.81 -15.07
N ASP A 36 -21.11 -20.13 -15.61
CA ASP A 36 -21.19 -18.72 -16.01
C ASP A 36 -20.34 -18.47 -17.25
N ASP A 37 -20.51 -17.33 -17.89
CA ASP A 37 -19.72 -16.92 -19.05
C ASP A 37 -19.20 -15.48 -18.85
N PHE A 38 -17.88 -15.31 -18.90
CA PHE A 38 -17.25 -14.00 -18.74
C PHE A 38 -16.44 -13.64 -19.97
N LYS A 39 -16.81 -12.55 -20.67
CA LYS A 39 -16.16 -12.09 -21.91
C LYS A 39 -16.00 -13.20 -22.97
N GLY A 40 -17.00 -14.07 -23.09
CA GLY A 40 -16.99 -15.21 -24.02
C GLY A 40 -16.18 -16.42 -23.54
N ILE A 41 -15.66 -16.40 -22.31
CA ILE A 41 -14.98 -17.54 -21.69
C ILE A 41 -15.96 -18.25 -20.76
N SER A 42 -16.20 -19.54 -21.01
CA SER A 42 -17.08 -20.34 -20.16
C SER A 42 -16.37 -20.76 -18.86
N ILE A 43 -17.02 -20.45 -17.74
CA ILE A 43 -16.58 -20.77 -16.39
C ILE A 43 -17.46 -21.90 -15.88
N ALA A 44 -16.88 -23.09 -15.74
CA ALA A 44 -17.61 -24.24 -15.23
C ALA A 44 -18.04 -24.02 -13.77
N LYS A 45 -19.19 -24.60 -13.39
CA LYS A 45 -19.57 -24.71 -11.97
C LYS A 45 -18.44 -25.37 -11.19
N ASN A 46 -18.16 -24.85 -9.99
CA ASN A 46 -17.06 -25.23 -9.11
C ASN A 46 -15.64 -24.87 -9.59
N ALA A 47 -15.48 -24.19 -10.73
CA ALA A 47 -14.16 -23.70 -11.14
C ALA A 47 -13.58 -22.73 -10.10
N MET A 48 -12.26 -22.81 -9.89
CA MET A 48 -11.53 -21.85 -9.08
C MET A 48 -11.19 -20.62 -9.94
N VAL A 49 -11.51 -19.44 -9.43
CA VAL A 49 -11.26 -18.15 -10.09
C VAL A 49 -10.39 -17.31 -9.16
N LEU A 50 -9.26 -16.83 -9.68
CA LEU A 50 -8.32 -15.96 -8.98
C LEU A 50 -8.29 -14.58 -9.64
N THR A 51 -8.15 -13.54 -8.83
CA THR A 51 -7.93 -12.17 -9.31
C THR A 51 -6.44 -11.88 -9.29
N ASN A 52 -5.83 -11.66 -10.45
CA ASN A 52 -4.42 -11.33 -10.52
C ASN A 52 -4.19 -9.83 -10.26
N ALA A 53 -4.11 -9.45 -8.98
CA ALA A 53 -3.85 -8.08 -8.55
C ALA A 53 -2.50 -7.57 -9.06
N TRP A 54 -1.50 -8.44 -9.17
CA TRP A 54 -0.18 -8.12 -9.71
C TRP A 54 -0.24 -7.65 -11.17
N SER A 55 -0.92 -8.42 -12.03
CA SER A 55 -1.10 -8.06 -13.44
C SER A 55 -1.96 -6.82 -13.60
N ILE A 56 -3.05 -6.66 -12.82
CA ILE A 56 -3.88 -5.46 -12.87
C ILE A 56 -3.06 -4.21 -12.52
N GLY A 57 -2.15 -4.31 -11.54
CA GLY A 57 -1.26 -3.22 -11.16
C GLY A 57 -0.27 -2.78 -12.26
N ARG A 58 -0.18 -3.55 -13.34
CA ARG A 58 0.72 -3.37 -14.50
C ARG A 58 -0.03 -3.35 -15.83
N ASP A 59 -1.34 -3.15 -15.80
CA ASP A 59 -2.16 -3.09 -17.00
C ASP A 59 -2.17 -1.66 -17.56
N GLU A 60 -1.70 -1.48 -18.79
CA GLU A 60 -1.68 -0.19 -19.50
C GLU A 60 -3.09 0.38 -19.74
N ALA A 61 -4.13 -0.47 -19.76
CA ALA A 61 -5.51 -0.01 -19.84
C ALA A 61 -6.00 0.63 -18.53
N VAL A 62 -5.27 0.44 -17.42
CA VAL A 62 -5.62 0.93 -16.08
C VAL A 62 -4.65 2.02 -15.63
N PHE A 63 -3.36 1.82 -15.82
CA PHE A 63 -2.30 2.73 -15.41
C PHE A 63 -1.64 3.35 -16.65
N ASP A 64 -1.63 4.68 -16.70
CA ASP A 64 -1.09 5.44 -17.83
C ASP A 64 0.42 5.16 -18.03
N PRO A 65 0.83 4.51 -19.13
CA PRO A 65 2.23 4.19 -19.41
C PRO A 65 3.05 5.43 -19.79
N SER A 66 2.43 6.57 -20.13
CA SER A 66 3.16 7.81 -20.40
C SER A 66 3.80 8.42 -19.15
N LEU A 67 3.37 8.00 -17.96
CA LEU A 67 3.93 8.42 -16.67
C LEU A 67 5.16 7.59 -16.25
N GLY A 68 5.64 6.67 -17.11
CA GLY A 68 6.83 5.83 -16.90
C GLY A 68 6.51 4.33 -16.94
N ASP A 69 7.51 3.47 -16.70
CA ASP A 69 7.37 2.01 -16.76
C ASP A 69 6.50 1.46 -15.61
N LEU A 70 5.53 0.59 -15.94
CA LEU A 70 4.59 0.03 -14.97
C LEU A 70 5.25 -0.89 -13.93
N ASP A 71 6.44 -1.41 -14.23
CA ASP A 71 7.28 -2.13 -13.28
C ASP A 71 8.07 -1.22 -12.33
N GLU A 72 8.12 0.08 -12.59
CA GLU A 72 8.77 1.05 -11.71
C GLU A 72 7.84 1.56 -10.60
N PHE A 73 8.45 1.97 -9.50
CA PHE A 73 7.78 2.60 -8.38
C PHE A 73 7.67 4.12 -8.62
N ILE A 74 6.53 4.56 -9.15
CA ILE A 74 6.28 5.98 -9.51
C ILE A 74 5.04 6.50 -8.74
N PRO A 75 5.24 7.15 -7.57
CA PRO A 75 4.19 7.76 -6.75
C PRO A 75 3.29 8.75 -7.48
N GLU A 76 3.85 9.50 -8.43
CA GLU A 76 3.22 10.59 -9.17
C GLU A 76 2.04 10.10 -10.02
N ARG A 77 1.96 8.79 -10.34
CA ARG A 77 0.80 8.18 -11.01
C ARG A 77 -0.51 8.43 -10.26
N TRP A 78 -0.44 8.61 -8.95
CA TRP A 78 -1.58 8.86 -8.09
C TRP A 78 -1.89 10.33 -7.90
N LEU A 79 -1.19 11.23 -8.59
CA LEU A 79 -1.43 12.67 -8.51
C LEU A 79 -1.99 13.17 -9.86
N ASP A 80 -2.97 14.04 -9.79
CA ASP A 80 -3.52 14.72 -10.97
C ASP A 80 -2.46 15.67 -11.55
N GLY A 81 -2.33 15.72 -12.88
CA GLY A 81 -1.27 16.48 -13.55
C GLY A 81 0.06 15.72 -13.73
N GLY A 82 0.27 14.58 -13.06
CA GLY A 82 1.20 13.50 -13.46
C GLY A 82 2.67 13.85 -13.72
N SER A 83 3.14 15.05 -13.37
CA SER A 83 4.48 15.48 -13.71
C SER A 83 5.49 15.10 -12.63
N MET A 84 6.59 14.44 -13.01
CA MET A 84 7.80 14.30 -12.19
C MET A 84 8.41 15.67 -11.81
N ASP A 85 8.09 16.73 -12.56
CA ASP A 85 8.54 18.11 -12.33
C ASP A 85 7.58 18.92 -11.43
N ALA A 86 6.62 18.27 -10.78
CA ALA A 86 5.74 18.93 -9.83
C ALA A 86 6.55 19.41 -8.62
N ASP A 87 6.88 20.70 -8.61
CA ASP A 87 7.38 21.43 -7.45
C ASP A 87 6.60 21.00 -6.20
N ILE A 88 7.26 20.82 -5.04
CA ILE A 88 6.61 20.36 -3.79
C ILE A 88 5.33 21.16 -3.46
N LYS A 89 5.22 22.40 -3.96
CA LYS A 89 4.08 23.31 -3.80
C LYS A 89 2.88 23.03 -4.73
N ASN A 90 3.07 22.32 -5.83
CA ASN A 90 2.07 21.96 -6.84
C ASN A 90 1.85 20.43 -6.87
N GLN A 91 1.69 19.82 -5.70
CA GLN A 91 1.20 18.45 -5.63
C GLN A 91 -0.24 18.46 -6.14
N GLY A 92 -0.47 17.81 -7.28
CA GLY A 92 -1.81 17.64 -7.81
C GLY A 92 -2.71 16.90 -6.84
N GLU A 93 -4.02 17.04 -7.04
CA GLU A 93 -5.02 16.31 -6.25
C GLU A 93 -4.83 14.80 -6.39
N LEU A 94 -5.23 14.06 -5.35
CA LEU A 94 -5.11 12.61 -5.35
C LEU A 94 -6.03 12.00 -6.42
N ARG A 95 -5.44 11.27 -7.37
CA ARG A 95 -6.14 10.51 -8.40
C ARG A 95 -6.84 9.28 -7.78
N THR A 96 -8.06 9.50 -7.30
CA THR A 96 -8.86 8.46 -6.62
C THR A 96 -9.55 7.48 -7.56
N SER A 97 -9.51 7.72 -8.88
CA SER A 97 -10.10 6.85 -9.90
C SER A 97 -9.34 5.55 -10.13
N LEU A 98 -8.06 5.48 -9.75
CA LEU A 98 -7.23 4.29 -9.92
C LEU A 98 -7.57 3.19 -8.91
N PRO A 99 -7.60 1.91 -9.33
CA PRO A 99 -7.98 0.81 -8.44
C PRO A 99 -6.83 0.40 -7.52
N LEU A 100 -7.19 0.05 -6.28
CA LEU A 100 -6.31 -0.70 -5.37
C LEU A 100 -6.71 -2.18 -5.41
N SER A 101 -6.24 -2.89 -6.43
CA SER A 101 -6.63 -4.26 -6.76
C SER A 101 -6.34 -5.26 -5.64
N VAL A 102 -5.31 -4.98 -4.83
CA VAL A 102 -4.88 -5.80 -3.68
C VAL A 102 -5.99 -6.04 -2.64
N PHE A 103 -6.98 -5.15 -2.55
CA PHE A 103 -8.10 -5.31 -1.63
C PHE A 103 -9.30 -6.09 -2.22
N GLY A 104 -9.20 -6.56 -3.46
CA GLY A 104 -10.29 -7.22 -4.17
C GLY A 104 -11.50 -6.29 -4.40
N GLN A 105 -12.55 -6.87 -4.97
CA GLN A 105 -13.76 -6.16 -5.39
C GLN A 105 -15.04 -6.95 -5.07
N GLY A 106 -16.17 -6.25 -5.06
CA GLY A 106 -17.50 -6.84 -4.86
C GLY A 106 -17.76 -7.33 -3.43
N ARG A 107 -18.64 -8.32 -3.28
CA ARG A 107 -19.15 -8.82 -1.98
C ARG A 107 -18.09 -9.35 -1.02
N ARG A 108 -16.88 -9.62 -1.52
CA ARG A 108 -15.79 -10.20 -0.72
C ARG A 108 -14.51 -9.35 -0.81
N SER A 109 -14.67 -8.06 -1.07
CA SER A 109 -13.59 -7.08 -0.90
C SER A 109 -13.11 -7.07 0.56
N CYS A 110 -11.85 -6.70 0.76
CA CYS A 110 -11.23 -6.62 2.08
C CYS A 110 -11.98 -5.65 2.99
N LEU A 111 -12.49 -6.16 4.12
CA LEU A 111 -13.18 -5.35 5.13
C LEU A 111 -12.23 -4.35 5.81
N GLY A 112 -10.94 -4.70 5.91
CA GLY A 112 -9.89 -3.85 6.47
C GLY A 112 -9.34 -2.79 5.53
N LYS A 113 -9.88 -2.63 4.30
CA LYS A 113 -9.32 -1.72 3.28
C LYS A 113 -9.09 -0.30 3.80
N ARG A 114 -10.08 0.28 4.51
CA ARG A 114 -9.97 1.66 5.02
C ARG A 114 -8.87 1.77 6.06
N VAL A 115 -8.88 0.89 7.06
CA VAL A 115 -7.86 0.83 8.11
C VAL A 115 -6.46 0.66 7.52
N ALA A 116 -6.31 -0.21 6.51
CA ALA A 116 -5.03 -0.43 5.85
C ALA A 116 -4.56 0.81 5.07
N VAL A 117 -5.43 1.43 4.26
CA VAL A 117 -5.06 2.62 3.48
C VAL A 117 -4.67 3.79 4.39
N ASP A 118 -5.52 4.10 5.38
CA ASP A 118 -5.28 5.23 6.29
C ASP A 118 -4.09 4.95 7.22
N GLY A 119 -3.94 3.70 7.67
CA GLY A 119 -2.82 3.27 8.50
C GLY A 119 -1.49 3.30 7.75
N THR A 120 -1.44 2.79 6.52
CA THR A 120 -0.24 2.88 5.68
C THR A 120 0.12 4.32 5.39
N PHE A 121 -0.86 5.19 5.09
CA PHE A 121 -0.62 6.63 4.94
C PHE A 121 0.03 7.22 6.19
N ALA A 122 -0.55 7.00 7.37
CA ALA A 122 -0.03 7.54 8.62
C ALA A 122 1.39 7.04 8.91
N GLN A 123 1.67 5.75 8.68
CA GLN A 123 3.00 5.17 8.84
C GLN A 123 4.01 5.78 7.87
N VAL A 124 3.70 5.84 6.58
CA VAL A 124 4.59 6.43 5.57
C VAL A 124 4.86 7.90 5.89
N ALA A 125 3.81 8.69 6.16
CA ALA A 125 3.92 10.11 6.49
C ALA A 125 4.78 10.34 7.75
N ALA A 126 4.56 9.57 8.82
CA ALA A 126 5.36 9.67 10.04
C ALA A 126 6.83 9.31 9.79
N MET A 127 7.09 8.25 9.03
CA MET A 127 8.44 7.79 8.75
C MET A 127 9.23 8.78 7.89
N ILE A 128 8.65 9.31 6.80
CA ILE A 128 9.33 10.30 5.94
C ILE A 128 9.49 11.65 6.63
N TRP A 129 8.60 12.00 7.57
CA TRP A 129 8.73 13.20 8.39
C TRP A 129 9.86 13.07 9.42
N ALA A 130 10.03 11.90 10.03
CA ALA A 130 10.99 11.69 11.11
C ALA A 130 12.41 11.39 10.62
N PHE A 131 12.57 10.58 9.57
CA PHE A 131 13.84 9.96 9.25
C PHE A 131 14.32 10.22 7.82
N ASP A 132 15.64 10.34 7.68
CA ASP A 132 16.35 10.09 6.43
C ASP A 132 16.70 8.59 6.38
N PHE A 133 16.40 7.96 5.25
CA PHE A 133 16.65 6.54 5.00
C PHE A 133 18.00 6.38 4.30
N GLU A 134 18.91 5.60 4.89
CA GLU A 134 20.20 5.30 4.29
C GLU A 134 20.33 3.78 4.05
N PRO A 135 20.71 3.34 2.83
CA PRO A 135 20.91 1.92 2.56
C PRO A 135 22.08 1.38 3.40
N ALA A 136 21.88 0.22 4.04
CA ALA A 136 22.96 -0.50 4.72
C ALA A 136 23.56 -1.62 3.85
N GLU A 137 22.80 -2.09 2.87
CA GLU A 137 23.16 -3.12 1.91
C GLU A 137 22.41 -2.88 0.59
N VAL A 138 22.82 -3.57 -0.48
CA VAL A 138 22.08 -3.57 -1.74
C VAL A 138 20.85 -4.46 -1.55
N VAL A 139 19.66 -3.90 -1.78
CA VAL A 139 18.39 -4.61 -1.63
C VAL A 139 17.81 -4.88 -3.01
N ASP A 140 17.57 -6.16 -3.32
CA ASP A 140 16.78 -6.52 -4.50
C ASP A 140 15.29 -6.40 -4.17
N ALA A 141 14.62 -5.43 -4.78
CA ALA A 141 13.20 -5.19 -4.57
C ALA A 141 12.27 -6.27 -5.17
N MET A 142 12.82 -7.26 -5.89
CA MET A 142 12.11 -8.45 -6.36
C MET A 142 12.29 -9.65 -5.42
N GLU A 143 13.21 -9.58 -4.46
CA GLU A 143 13.49 -10.67 -3.53
C GLU A 143 12.43 -10.73 -2.42
N MET A 144 11.30 -11.36 -2.77
CA MET A 144 10.14 -11.54 -1.91
C MET A 144 10.01 -12.99 -1.45
N GLU A 145 9.48 -13.19 -0.25
CA GLU A 145 9.10 -14.50 0.29
C GLU A 145 7.57 -14.67 0.24
N VAL A 146 7.15 -15.91 -0.04
CA VAL A 146 5.74 -16.28 -0.03
C VAL A 146 5.38 -16.77 1.36
N VAL A 147 4.44 -16.10 2.01
CA VAL A 147 3.91 -16.44 3.32
C VAL A 147 2.43 -16.76 3.17
N TRP A 148 2.09 -18.05 3.18
CA TRP A 148 0.76 -18.55 2.83
C TRP A 148 0.33 -18.15 1.40
N PHE A 149 -0.64 -17.26 1.28
CA PHE A 149 -1.13 -16.70 0.02
C PHE A 149 -0.66 -15.25 -0.20
N MET A 150 0.19 -14.76 0.71
CA MET A 150 0.71 -13.41 0.72
C MET A 150 2.20 -13.39 0.34
N THR A 151 2.72 -12.20 0.07
CA THR A 151 4.14 -11.95 -0.15
C THR A 151 4.66 -10.85 0.75
N GLU A 152 5.86 -11.04 1.29
CA GLU A 152 6.59 -10.04 2.07
C GLU A 152 8.05 -9.95 1.61
N PRO A 153 8.72 -8.80 1.75
CA PRO A 153 10.14 -8.71 1.42
C PRO A 153 10.96 -9.55 2.39
N LYS A 154 12.08 -10.11 1.91
CA LYS A 154 13.05 -10.74 2.81
C LYS A 154 13.56 -9.75 3.86
N PRO A 155 13.92 -10.21 5.07
CA PRO A 155 14.56 -9.33 6.06
C PRO A 155 15.82 -8.69 5.48
N PHE A 156 15.82 -7.35 5.41
CA PHE A 156 16.95 -6.55 4.98
C PHE A 156 17.27 -5.45 5.99
N LYS A 157 18.49 -4.94 5.95
CA LYS A 157 18.97 -3.88 6.84
C LYS A 157 18.97 -2.53 6.13
N PHE A 158 18.51 -1.51 6.85
CA PHE A 158 18.62 -0.11 6.46
C PHE A 158 18.84 0.72 7.72
N LYS A 159 19.39 1.92 7.55
CA LYS A 159 19.61 2.85 8.65
C LYS A 159 18.53 3.93 8.61
N LEU A 160 17.96 4.20 9.78
CA LEU A 160 17.06 5.33 10.00
C LEU A 160 17.82 6.39 10.77
N LYS A 161 18.07 7.51 10.12
CA LYS A 161 18.73 8.66 10.73
C LYS A 161 17.67 9.72 11.04
N PRO A 162 17.44 10.10 12.30
CA PRO A 162 16.52 11.20 12.61
C PRO A 162 16.97 12.47 11.86
N ARG A 163 16.03 13.15 11.19
CA ARG A 163 16.32 14.36 10.39
C ARG A 163 16.95 15.49 11.20
N GLY A 164 16.75 15.48 12.52
CA GLY A 164 17.45 16.38 13.42
C GLY A 164 17.18 16.09 14.90
N PRO A 165 17.90 16.79 15.80
CA PRO A 165 17.72 16.62 17.25
C PRO A 165 16.29 16.86 17.73
N TRP A 166 15.55 17.72 17.01
CA TRP A 166 14.15 18.04 17.31
C TRP A 166 13.22 16.83 17.09
N VAL A 167 13.48 15.99 16.07
CA VAL A 167 12.72 14.74 15.85
C VAL A 167 13.01 13.77 16.98
N SER A 168 14.29 13.53 17.30
CA SER A 168 14.68 12.63 18.39
C SER A 168 14.06 13.05 19.72
N LYS A 169 14.01 14.36 19.98
CA LYS A 169 13.35 14.91 21.16
C LYS A 169 11.85 14.64 21.13
N ALA A 170 11.15 14.97 20.04
CA ALA A 170 9.71 14.77 19.91
C ALA A 170 9.33 13.29 20.10
N ILE A 171 9.99 12.37 19.38
CA ILE A 171 9.77 10.93 19.52
C ILE A 171 10.06 10.47 20.95
N GLY A 172 11.15 10.96 21.55
CA GLY A 172 11.53 10.61 22.92
C GLY A 172 10.59 11.15 23.99
N GLU A 173 9.92 12.28 23.76
CA GLU A 173 8.90 12.84 24.64
C GLU A 173 7.59 12.06 24.52
N GLU A 174 7.10 11.83 23.30
CA GLU A 174 5.90 11.03 23.03
C GLU A 174 6.04 9.59 23.52
N TRP A 175 7.22 8.98 23.37
CA TRP A 175 7.46 7.63 23.88
C TRP A 175 7.26 7.51 25.40
N LYS A 176 7.52 8.57 26.16
CA LYS A 176 7.35 8.54 27.63
C LYS A 176 5.88 8.50 28.02
N THR A 177 5.03 9.22 27.30
CA THR A 177 3.59 9.35 27.57
C THR A 177 2.76 8.27 26.88
N ALA A 178 3.26 7.69 25.79
CA ALA A 178 2.58 6.61 25.09
C ALA A 178 2.35 5.40 26.01
N ASP A 179 1.12 4.87 25.95
CA ASP A 179 0.81 3.58 26.55
C ASP A 179 1.64 2.50 25.82
N LYS A 180 2.17 1.56 26.59
CA LYS A 180 3.04 0.48 26.13
C LYS A 180 2.40 -0.88 26.35
N ASP A 181 1.26 -0.91 27.04
CA ASP A 181 0.49 -2.12 27.28
C ASP A 181 -0.40 -2.42 26.07
N LEU A 182 -0.15 -3.54 25.41
CA LEU A 182 -0.92 -3.96 24.24
C LEU A 182 -2.40 -4.20 24.55
N GLY A 183 -2.74 -4.60 25.78
CA GLY A 183 -4.13 -4.81 26.20
C GLY A 183 -4.91 -3.50 26.34
N ASN A 184 -4.24 -2.42 26.76
CA ASN A 184 -4.82 -1.08 26.75
C ASN A 184 -4.90 -0.49 25.33
N ILE A 185 -3.86 -0.70 24.51
CA ILE A 185 -3.77 -0.13 23.15
C ILE A 185 -4.77 -0.81 22.20
N MET A 186 -4.81 -2.14 22.19
CA MET A 186 -5.67 -2.91 21.29
C MET A 186 -7.06 -3.19 21.89
N GLY A 187 -7.25 -2.86 23.17
CA GLY A 187 -8.39 -3.30 23.96
C GLY A 187 -8.27 -4.76 24.38
N LYS A 188 -9.08 -5.17 25.38
CA LYS A 188 -9.18 -6.58 25.76
C LYS A 188 -9.90 -7.34 24.66
N MET A 189 -9.17 -8.22 23.98
CA MET A 189 -9.74 -9.17 23.05
C MET A 189 -10.36 -10.31 23.86
N SER A 190 -11.67 -10.25 24.08
CA SER A 190 -12.42 -11.42 24.52
C SER A 190 -12.75 -12.25 23.28
N ASP A 191 -12.43 -13.54 23.30
CA ASP A 191 -12.93 -14.47 22.28
C ASP A 191 -14.46 -14.37 22.25
N VAL A 192 -15.00 -14.01 21.09
CA VAL A 192 -16.46 -13.89 20.92
C VAL A 192 -17.13 -15.27 20.98
N GLU A 193 -16.33 -16.34 20.91
CA GLU A 193 -16.77 -17.74 20.93
C GLU A 193 -16.44 -18.48 22.24
N SER A 194 -15.96 -17.79 23.30
CA SER A 194 -15.78 -18.39 24.63
C SER A 194 -17.06 -18.39 25.45
#